data_AF-A0A2D5EX14-F1
#
_entry.id   AF-A0A2D5EX14-F1
#
_cell.length_a   1.000
_cell.length_b   1.000
_cell.length_c   1.000
_cell.angle_alpha   90.00
_cell.angle_beta   90.00
_cell.angle_gamma   90.00
#
_symmetry.space_group_name_H-M   'P 1'
#
loop_
_entity.id
_entity.type
_entity.pdbx_description
1 polymer ?
#
loop_
_entity_poly.entity_id
_entity_poly.type
_entity_poly.pdbx_seq_one_letter_code
_entity_poly.pdbx_strand_id
1 'polypeptide(L)'
;MGGWETVLAALGGLLLGMGLGLGLGRRREAAARRRLRAHGQALRSTVIPVLEERAELVGVPEAERGDGAGDPLETATQLAASIQRHHDAQVLPYTDTVDISSEHLEEHGS
;
A
#
# COMPACT_ATOMS: atom_id res chain seq x y z
N MET A 1 -23.64 19.08 -55.28
CA MET A 1 -24.23 18.00 -54.45
C MET A 1 -23.09 17.26 -53.77
N GLY A 2 -22.53 17.75 -52.67
CA GLY A 2 -21.32 17.12 -52.09
C GLY A 2 -21.00 17.44 -50.62
N GLY A 3 -21.69 18.42 -50.02
CA GLY A 3 -21.50 18.78 -48.61
C GLY A 3 -22.19 17.83 -47.63
N TRP A 4 -23.30 17.20 -48.03
CA TRP A 4 -24.05 16.29 -47.15
C TRP A 4 -23.35 14.94 -46.98
N GLU A 5 -22.71 14.42 -48.04
CA GLU A 5 -21.96 13.16 -48.00
C GLU A 5 -20.68 13.29 -47.17
N THR A 6 -20.02 14.45 -47.20
CA THR A 6 -18.83 14.72 -46.36
C THR A 6 -19.20 14.84 -44.88
N VAL A 7 -20.34 15.45 -44.55
CA VAL A 7 -20.84 15.52 -43.17
C VAL A 7 -21.20 14.14 -42.64
N LEU A 8 -21.88 13.31 -43.45
CA LEU A 8 -22.21 11.93 -43.06
C LEU A 8 -20.97 11.05 -42.88
N ALA A 9 -19.96 11.20 -43.75
CA ALA A 9 -18.70 10.47 -43.63
C ALA A 9 -17.92 10.89 -42.36
N ALA A 10 -17.91 12.18 -42.03
CA ALA A 10 -17.26 12.68 -40.82
C ALA A 10 -17.95 12.18 -39.54
N LEU A 11 -19.29 12.19 -39.51
CA LEU A 11 -20.08 11.64 -38.40
C LEU A 11 -19.91 10.12 -38.26
N GLY A 12 -19.89 9.40 -39.37
CA GLY A 12 -19.63 7.96 -39.39
C GLY A 12 -18.24 7.61 -38.83
N GLY A 13 -17.20 8.34 -39.26
CA GLY A 13 -15.84 8.16 -38.76
C GLY A 13 -15.70 8.47 -37.26
N LEU A 14 -16.37 9.52 -36.77
CA LEU A 14 -16.35 9.90 -35.37
C LEU A 14 -17.00 8.83 -34.48
N LEU A 15 -18.18 8.33 -34.89
CA LEU A 15 -18.89 7.27 -34.16
C LEU A 15 -18.13 5.95 -34.18
N LEU A 16 -17.50 5.60 -35.31
CA LEU A 16 -16.67 4.40 -35.41
C LEU A 16 -15.44 4.50 -34.50
N GLY A 17 -14.74 5.64 -34.53
CA GLY A 17 -13.57 5.89 -33.69
C GLY A 17 -13.90 5.84 -32.20
N MET A 18 -15.05 6.41 -31.81
CA MET A 18 -15.52 6.41 -30.42
C MET A 18 -15.98 5.02 -29.96
N GLY A 19 -16.69 4.27 -30.81
CA GLY A 19 -17.09 2.88 -30.53
C GLY A 19 -15.89 1.95 -30.37
N LEU A 20 -14.88 2.08 -31.25
CA LEU A 20 -13.65 1.28 -31.16
C LEU A 20 -12.84 1.62 -29.90
N GLY A 21 -12.70 2.91 -29.58
CA GLY A 21 -11.98 3.39 -28.39
C GLY A 21 -12.60 2.87 -27.09
N LEU A 22 -13.93 2.88 -26.99
CA LEU A 22 -14.66 2.36 -25.82
C LEU A 22 -14.54 0.83 -25.69
N GLY A 23 -14.58 0.10 -26.81
CA GLY A 23 -14.42 -1.36 -26.81
C GLY A 23 -13.02 -1.83 -26.38
N LEU A 24 -11.98 -1.15 -26.87
CA LEU A 24 -10.58 -1.41 -26.50
C LEU A 24 -10.28 -1.01 -25.04
N GLY A 25 -10.81 0.12 -24.58
CA GLY A 25 -10.69 0.58 -23.18
C GLY A 25 -11.28 -0.43 -22.21
N ARG A 26 -12.49 -0.91 -22.46
CA ARG A 26 -13.18 -1.89 -21.60
C ARG A 26 -12.45 -3.23 -21.50
N ARG A 27 -11.85 -3.72 -22.59
CA ARG A 27 -11.07 -4.96 -22.58
C ARG A 27 -9.79 -4.82 -21.75
N ARG A 28 -9.09 -3.69 -21.89
CA ARG A 28 -7.88 -3.39 -21.09
C ARG A 28 -8.21 -3.26 -19.61
N GLU A 29 -9.32 -2.61 -19.30
CA GLU A 29 -9.78 -2.45 -17.91
C GLU A 29 -10.16 -3.79 -17.26
N ALA A 30 -10.85 -4.67 -17.99
CA ALA A 30 -11.16 -6.02 -17.52
C ALA A 30 -9.88 -6.85 -17.26
N ALA A 31 -8.89 -6.75 -18.14
CA ALA A 31 -7.61 -7.42 -17.96
C ALA A 31 -6.83 -6.86 -16.75
N ALA A 32 -6.83 -5.54 -16.57
CA ALA A 32 -6.21 -4.90 -15.41
C ALA A 32 -6.87 -5.32 -14.10
N ARG A 33 -8.21 -5.33 -14.04
CA ARG A 33 -8.97 -5.79 -12.86
C ARG A 33 -8.68 -7.26 -12.52
N ARG A 34 -8.54 -8.13 -13.53
CA ARG A 34 -8.14 -9.54 -13.31
C ARG A 34 -6.73 -9.65 -12.73
N ARG A 35 -5.79 -8.87 -13.26
CA ARG A 35 -4.41 -8.82 -12.74
C ARG A 35 -4.39 -8.32 -11.29
N LEU A 36 -5.11 -7.26 -10.96
CA LEU A 36 -5.20 -6.73 -9.59
C LEU A 36 -5.76 -7.77 -8.62
N ARG A 37 -6.81 -8.50 -9.00
CA ARG A 37 -7.34 -9.60 -8.18
C ARG A 37 -6.34 -10.72 -7.96
N ALA A 38 -5.60 -11.11 -9.01
CA ALA A 38 -4.56 -12.13 -8.89
C ALA A 38 -3.43 -11.68 -7.95
N HIS A 39 -2.99 -10.42 -8.02
CA HIS A 39 -2.00 -9.88 -7.10
C HIS A 39 -2.53 -9.79 -5.67
N GLY A 40 -3.78 -9.36 -5.46
CA GLY A 40 -4.41 -9.35 -4.15
C GLY A 40 -4.49 -10.75 -3.53
N GLN A 41 -4.78 -11.78 -4.34
CA GLN A 41 -4.79 -13.17 -3.87
C GLN A 41 -3.37 -13.69 -3.56
N ALA A 42 -2.36 -13.32 -4.35
CA ALA A 42 -0.96 -13.63 -4.05
C ALA A 42 -0.48 -12.96 -2.76
N LEU A 43 -0.87 -11.70 -2.52
CA LEU A 43 -0.62 -11.01 -1.25
C LEU A 43 -1.20 -11.78 -0.07
N ARG A 44 -2.47 -12.18 -0.14
CA ARG A 44 -3.12 -12.96 0.95
C ARG A 44 -2.48 -14.30 1.22
N SER A 45 -2.09 -15.02 0.17
CA SER A 45 -1.62 -16.40 0.31
C SER A 45 -0.13 -16.53 0.58
N THR A 46 0.68 -15.55 0.16
CA THR A 46 2.14 -15.63 0.28
C THR A 46 2.71 -14.55 1.18
N VAL A 47 2.26 -13.30 1.05
CA VAL A 47 2.93 -12.17 1.72
C VAL A 47 2.42 -11.96 3.13
N ILE A 48 1.09 -11.95 3.32
CA ILE A 48 0.48 -11.73 4.65
C ILE A 48 0.97 -12.77 5.68
N PRO A 49 0.97 -14.09 5.40
CA PRO A 49 1.42 -15.08 6.38
C PRO A 49 2.89 -14.89 6.81
N VAL A 50 3.76 -14.53 5.86
CA VAL A 50 5.18 -14.26 6.15
C VAL A 50 5.34 -13.00 7.00
N LEU A 51 4.52 -11.98 6.75
CA LEU A 51 4.52 -10.76 7.57
C LEU A 51 3.93 -11.01 8.96
N GLU A 52 2.90 -11.84 9.09
CA GLU A 52 2.34 -12.24 10.39
C GLU A 52 3.36 -13.03 11.21
N GLU A 53 4.02 -14.03 10.62
CA GLU A 53 5.11 -14.77 11.26
C GLU A 53 6.23 -13.81 11.70
N ARG A 54 6.59 -12.84 10.86
CA ARG A 54 7.60 -11.84 11.22
C ARG A 54 7.14 -10.92 12.35
N ALA A 55 5.87 -10.52 12.35
CA ALA A 55 5.27 -9.69 13.39
C ALA A 55 5.27 -10.42 14.73
N GLU A 56 5.00 -11.73 14.74
CA GLU A 56 5.13 -12.59 15.93
C GLU A 56 6.56 -12.63 16.46
N LEU A 57 7.54 -12.85 15.58
CA LEU A 57 8.95 -12.88 15.97
C LEU A 57 9.45 -11.57 16.57
N VAL A 58 8.93 -10.43 16.11
CA VAL A 58 9.29 -9.09 16.60
C VAL A 58 8.45 -8.68 17.82
N GLY A 59 7.41 -9.45 18.16
CA GLY A 59 6.55 -9.20 19.33
C GLY A 59 5.46 -8.15 19.11
N VAL A 60 5.05 -7.89 17.86
CA VAL A 60 3.98 -6.94 17.53
C VAL A 60 2.65 -7.41 18.14
N PRO A 61 1.89 -6.60 18.90
CA PRO A 61 0.58 -7.00 19.45
C PRO A 61 -0.44 -7.30 18.36
N GLU A 62 -1.29 -8.32 18.55
CA GLU A 62 -2.33 -8.70 17.56
C GLU A 62 -3.28 -7.56 17.22
N ALA A 63 -3.59 -6.68 18.18
CA ALA A 63 -4.41 -5.49 17.97
C ALA A 63 -3.83 -4.51 16.93
N GLU A 64 -2.51 -4.54 16.70
CA GLU A 64 -1.79 -3.68 15.75
C GLU A 64 -1.50 -4.36 14.41
N ARG A 65 -1.87 -5.64 14.26
CA ARG A 65 -1.67 -6.43 13.03
C ARG A 65 -2.81 -6.29 12.01
N GLY A 66 -3.96 -5.73 12.43
CA GLY A 66 -5.15 -5.57 11.59
C GLY A 66 -6.00 -6.84 11.51
N ASP A 67 -7.26 -6.73 11.07
CA ASP A 67 -8.27 -7.80 11.13
C ASP A 67 -8.24 -8.79 9.96
N GLY A 68 -7.30 -8.66 9.02
CA GLY A 68 -7.13 -9.54 7.85
C GLY A 68 -8.34 -9.59 6.88
N ALA A 69 -9.46 -8.94 7.21
CA ALA A 69 -10.72 -8.99 6.47
C ALA A 69 -10.79 -7.93 5.35
N GLY A 70 -9.92 -6.91 5.42
CA GLY A 70 -9.84 -5.78 4.49
C GLY A 70 -9.10 -6.03 3.16
N ASP A 71 -8.69 -4.94 2.52
CA ASP A 71 -7.85 -4.96 1.31
C ASP A 71 -6.49 -5.60 1.64
N PRO A 72 -6.07 -6.69 0.97
CA PRO A 72 -4.84 -7.37 1.29
C PRO A 72 -3.58 -6.52 1.10
N LEU A 73 -3.63 -5.52 0.22
CA LEU A 73 -2.52 -4.59 0.08
C LEU A 73 -2.42 -3.70 1.32
N GLU A 74 -3.56 -3.18 1.77
CA GLU A 74 -3.65 -2.37 2.99
C GLU A 74 -3.16 -3.17 4.21
N THR A 75 -3.63 -4.40 4.38
CA THR A 75 -3.19 -5.30 5.45
C THR A 75 -1.67 -5.53 5.41
N ALA A 76 -1.11 -5.82 4.24
CA ALA A 76 0.34 -6.01 4.11
C ALA A 76 1.14 -4.73 4.44
N THR A 77 0.65 -3.56 4.03
CA THR A 77 1.31 -2.28 4.36
C THR A 77 1.23 -1.93 5.85
N GLN A 78 0.10 -2.20 6.51
CA GLN A 78 -0.06 -2.00 7.95
C GLN A 78 0.88 -2.91 8.74
N LEU A 79 0.91 -4.21 8.42
CA LEU A 79 1.83 -5.17 9.03
C LEU A 79 3.31 -4.76 8.86
N ALA A 80 3.71 -4.39 7.65
CA ALA A 80 5.08 -3.95 7.38
C ALA A 80 5.44 -2.69 8.19
N ALA A 81 4.53 -1.72 8.28
CA ALA A 81 4.75 -0.51 9.06
C ALA A 81 4.84 -0.79 10.58
N SER A 82 3.99 -1.67 11.10
CA SER A 82 4.03 -2.07 12.52
C SER A 82 5.31 -2.82 12.87
N ILE A 83 5.77 -3.74 12.01
CA ILE A 83 7.06 -4.42 12.16
C ILE A 83 8.20 -3.40 12.18
N GLN A 84 8.22 -2.46 11.25
CA GLN A 84 9.27 -1.45 11.15
C GLN A 84 9.33 -0.57 12.40
N ARG A 85 8.18 -0.05 12.87
CA ARG A 85 8.13 0.77 14.09
C ARG A 85 8.64 0.03 15.32
N HIS A 86 8.29 -1.23 15.48
CA HIS A 86 8.78 -2.01 16.61
C HIS A 86 10.25 -2.36 16.50
N HIS A 87 10.74 -2.64 15.29
CA HIS A 87 12.16 -2.82 15.06
C HIS A 87 12.93 -1.55 15.43
N ASP A 88 12.48 -0.39 14.96
CA ASP A 88 13.12 0.90 15.25
C ASP A 88 13.07 1.23 16.75
N ALA A 89 11.96 0.94 17.43
CA ALA A 89 11.83 1.11 18.88
C ALA A 89 12.79 0.20 19.68
N GLN A 90 13.07 -1.01 19.18
CA GLN A 90 14.04 -1.94 19.79
C GLN A 90 15.50 -1.60 19.45
N VAL A 91 15.73 -0.86 18.36
CA VAL A 91 17.07 -0.48 17.88
C VAL A 91 17.52 0.87 18.44
N LEU A 92 16.68 1.60 19.17
CA LEU A 92 17.11 2.81 19.88
C LEU A 92 18.26 2.47 20.85
N PRO A 93 19.48 2.99 20.62
CA PRO A 93 20.59 2.80 21.53
C PRO A 93 20.22 3.50 22.84
N TYR A 94 20.44 2.82 23.97
CA TYR A 94 20.43 3.35 25.34
C TYR A 94 20.74 4.85 25.41
N THR A 95 19.72 5.70 25.24
CA THR A 95 19.82 7.16 25.42
C THR A 95 19.06 7.56 26.67
N ASP A 96 19.00 6.65 27.65
CA ASP A 96 18.25 6.82 28.90
C ASP A 96 19.16 6.72 30.15
N THR A 97 20.49 6.77 29.95
CA THR A 97 21.48 6.75 31.04
C THR A 97 22.35 8.00 31.12
N VAL A 98 22.08 9.06 30.33
CA VAL A 98 22.93 10.27 30.32
C VAL A 98 22.41 11.40 31.22
N ASP A 99 21.19 11.29 31.77
CA ASP A 99 20.56 12.39 32.53
C ASP A 99 20.45 12.11 34.05
N ILE A 100 21.48 11.49 34.65
CA ILE A 100 21.57 11.30 36.13
C ILE A 100 22.83 11.96 36.74
N SER A 101 23.74 12.55 35.95
CA SER A 101 25.03 13.05 36.48
C SER A 101 25.19 14.57 36.60
N SER A 102 24.19 15.37 36.23
CA SER A 102 24.23 16.84 36.37
C SER A 102 23.66 17.34 37.70
N GLU A 103 22.71 16.63 38.31
CA GLU A 103 22.03 17.10 39.52
C GLU A 103 22.80 16.83 40.84
N HIS A 104 23.84 15.97 40.83
CA HIS A 104 24.61 15.64 42.03
C HIS A 104 25.93 16.42 42.18
N LEU A 105 26.30 17.27 41.21
CA LEU A 105 27.54 18.06 41.27
C LEU A 105 27.35 19.52 41.68
N GLU A 106 26.11 20.02 41.79
CA GLU A 106 25.85 21.40 42.24
C GLU A 106 25.67 21.53 43.76
N GLU A 107 25.50 20.43 44.50
CA GLU A 107 25.23 20.50 45.95
C GLU A 107 26.49 20.49 46.83
N HIS A 108 27.70 20.39 46.26
CA HIS A 108 28.97 20.33 47.02
C HIS A 108 30.03 21.34 46.57
N GLY A 109 29.62 22.43 45.91
CA GLY A 109 30.55 23.40 45.35
C GLY A 109 30.07 24.84 45.29
N SER A 110 29.55 25.41 46.39
CA SER A 110 29.84 26.81 46.77
C SER A 110 29.40 27.16 48.17
#